data_AF-A0A496APH2-F1
#
_entry.id   AF-A0A496APH2-F1
#
_cell.length_a   1.000
_cell.length_b   1.000
_cell.length_c   1.000
_cell.angle_alpha   90.00
_cell.angle_beta   90.00
_cell.angle_gamma   90.00
#
_symmetry.space_group_name_H-M   'P 1'
#
loop_
_entity.id
_entity.type
_entity.pdbx_description
1 polymer ?
#
loop_
_entity_poly.entity_id
_entity_poly.type
_entity_poly.pdbx_seq_one_letter_code
_entity_poly.pdbx_strand_id
1 'polypeptide(L)'
;MLKCQREPQEKKIPYMGYLKAGISFSSNVSADMGHQIIKVGEELTYRQLCILKLIVVKDRFGLRNENYRNYGGFSKELYSVLYECKDLHDREYINFDTEVGSGLTNTMPANMNLQGLGNDLYYFMKLTFIPDEDIIPIAEVLK
;
A
#
# COMPACT_ATOMS: atom_id res chain seq x y z
N MET A 1 -23.24 3.73 -3.23
CA MET A 1 -22.14 3.73 -4.23
C MET A 1 -21.33 5.03 -4.21
N LEU A 2 -21.93 6.23 -4.27
CA LEU A 2 -21.18 7.50 -4.34
C LEU A 2 -20.27 7.80 -3.12
N LYS A 3 -20.70 7.49 -1.89
CA LYS A 3 -19.90 7.75 -0.68
C LYS A 3 -18.62 6.91 -0.63
N CYS A 4 -18.73 5.62 -0.95
CA CYS A 4 -17.61 4.66 -1.00
C CYS A 4 -16.55 5.02 -2.05
N GLN A 5 -16.90 5.78 -3.10
CA GLN A 5 -15.96 6.24 -4.11
C GLN A 5 -15.41 7.64 -3.80
N ARG A 6 -16.26 8.57 -3.33
CA ARG A 6 -15.87 9.96 -3.12
C ARG A 6 -14.90 10.13 -1.96
N GLU A 7 -15.23 9.62 -0.77
CA GLU A 7 -14.41 9.87 0.42
C GLU A 7 -12.96 9.37 0.26
N PRO A 8 -12.69 8.15 -0.26
CA PRO A 8 -11.32 7.72 -0.50
C PRO A 8 -10.60 8.53 -1.58
N GLN A 9 -11.30 8.93 -2.65
CA GLN A 9 -10.69 9.72 -3.72
C GLN A 9 -10.35 11.14 -3.27
N GLU A 10 -11.22 11.76 -2.47
CA GLU A 10 -10.96 13.07 -1.85
C GLU A 10 -9.73 13.03 -0.94
N LYS A 11 -9.62 11.98 -0.12
CA LYS A 11 -8.43 11.76 0.71
C LYS A 11 -7.15 11.56 -0.11
N LYS A 12 -7.23 11.02 -1.32
CA LYS A 12 -6.06 10.81 -2.20
C LYS A 12 -5.50 12.10 -2.81
N ILE A 13 -6.33 13.14 -2.99
CA ILE A 13 -5.98 14.37 -3.73
C ILE A 13 -4.67 15.03 -3.25
N PRO A 14 -4.46 15.27 -1.94
CA PRO A 14 -3.24 15.93 -1.47
C PRO A 14 -1.96 15.19 -1.87
N TYR A 15 -2.00 13.85 -1.79
CA TYR A 15 -0.86 12.98 -2.10
C TYR A 15 -0.53 12.95 -3.60
N MET A 16 -1.55 13.10 -4.46
CA MET A 16 -1.32 13.32 -5.90
C MET A 16 -0.71 14.69 -6.19
N GLY A 17 -1.05 15.71 -5.40
CA GLY A 17 -0.40 17.02 -5.45
C GLY A 17 1.08 16.93 -5.11
N TYR A 18 1.41 16.24 -4.02
CA TYR A 18 2.81 15.98 -3.63
C TYR A 18 3.58 15.22 -4.71
N LEU A 19 2.96 14.20 -5.31
CA LEU A 19 3.58 13.41 -6.38
C LEU A 19 3.98 14.27 -7.57
N LYS A 20 3.04 15.06 -8.09
CA LYS A 20 3.25 15.90 -9.28
C LYS A 20 4.31 16.96 -9.00
N ALA A 21 4.24 17.64 -7.86
CA ALA A 21 5.24 18.61 -7.46
C ALA A 21 6.62 17.95 -7.28
N GLY A 22 6.70 16.82 -6.58
CA GLY A 22 7.94 16.12 -6.30
C GLY A 22 8.65 15.64 -7.57
N ILE A 23 7.91 15.14 -8.56
CA ILE A 23 8.48 14.69 -9.83
C ILE A 23 8.89 15.87 -10.72
N SER A 24 8.05 16.91 -10.85
CA SER A 24 8.34 18.05 -11.73
C SER A 24 9.60 18.83 -11.35
N PHE A 25 10.02 18.77 -10.09
CA PHE A 25 11.21 19.47 -9.59
C PHE A 25 12.37 18.54 -9.21
N SER A 26 12.28 17.24 -9.50
CA SER A 26 13.36 16.29 -9.20
C SER A 26 14.39 16.26 -10.33
N SER A 27 15.65 16.55 -10.01
CA SER A 27 16.78 16.38 -10.95
C SER A 27 17.16 14.91 -11.19
N ASN A 28 16.68 14.00 -10.34
CA ASN A 28 17.08 12.60 -10.32
C ASN A 28 16.03 11.67 -10.95
N VAL A 29 14.93 12.23 -11.48
CA VAL A 29 13.84 11.47 -12.10
C VAL A 29 13.75 11.90 -13.56
N SER A 30 13.93 10.96 -14.48
CA SER A 30 13.73 11.21 -15.91
C SER A 30 12.25 11.46 -16.21
N ALA A 31 11.94 12.10 -17.34
CA ALA A 31 10.56 12.31 -17.76
C ALA A 31 9.77 11.00 -17.90
N ASP A 32 10.40 9.95 -18.45
CA ASP A 32 9.77 8.64 -18.63
C ASP A 32 9.47 7.95 -17.29
N MET A 33 10.44 7.97 -16.37
CA MET A 33 10.23 7.43 -15.02
C MET A 33 9.17 8.24 -14.27
N GLY A 34 9.20 9.58 -14.40
CA GLY A 34 8.19 10.45 -13.82
C GLY A 34 6.79 10.13 -14.33
N HIS A 35 6.63 9.91 -15.64
CA HIS A 35 5.36 9.49 -16.23
C HIS A 35 4.89 8.15 -15.66
N GLN A 36 5.80 7.17 -15.54
CA GLN A 36 5.49 5.86 -14.97
C GLN A 36 5.02 5.96 -13.51
N ILE A 37 5.72 6.71 -12.67
CA ILE A 37 5.34 6.87 -11.25
C ILE A 37 3.99 7.59 -11.13
N ILE A 38 3.76 8.65 -11.91
CA ILE A 38 2.47 9.37 -11.93
C ILE A 38 1.33 8.43 -12.29
N LYS A 39 1.49 7.67 -13.37
CA LYS A 39 0.48 6.71 -13.84
C LYS A 39 0.13 5.70 -12.74
N VAL A 40 1.14 5.11 -12.10
CA VAL A 40 0.92 4.15 -11.00
C VAL A 40 0.23 4.81 -9.81
N GLY A 41 0.67 6.02 -9.43
CA GLY A 41 0.04 6.80 -8.39
C GLY A 41 -1.44 7.08 -8.67
N GLU A 42 -1.82 7.34 -9.92
CA GLU A 42 -3.21 7.53 -10.35
C GLU A 42 -4.04 6.24 -10.27
N GLU A 43 -3.46 5.09 -10.56
CA GLU A 43 -4.14 3.78 -10.54
C GLU A 43 -4.41 3.24 -9.12
N LEU A 44 -3.55 3.52 -8.14
CA LEU A 44 -3.71 2.98 -6.78
C LEU A 44 -4.88 3.59 -6.01
N THR A 45 -5.59 2.79 -5.23
CA THR A 45 -6.64 3.32 -4.33
C THR A 45 -6.02 4.02 -3.12
N TYR A 46 -6.79 4.88 -2.45
CA TYR A 46 -6.33 5.49 -1.20
C TYR A 46 -6.00 4.44 -0.12
N ARG A 47 -6.77 3.34 -0.06
CA ARG A 47 -6.51 2.25 0.89
C ARG A 47 -5.20 1.52 0.59
N GLN A 48 -4.83 1.38 -0.69
CA GLN A 48 -3.51 0.88 -1.09
C GLN A 48 -2.39 1.84 -0.66
N LEU A 49 -2.58 3.17 -0.77
CA LEU A 49 -1.61 4.13 -0.22
C LEU A 49 -1.48 4.02 1.31
N CYS A 50 -2.59 3.77 2.00
CA CYS A 50 -2.61 3.49 3.44
C CYS A 50 -1.85 2.20 3.77
N ILE A 51 -1.97 1.14 2.95
CA ILE A 51 -1.18 -0.10 3.09
C ILE A 51 0.32 0.20 2.90
N LEU A 52 0.71 0.96 1.87
CA LEU A 52 2.11 1.35 1.68
C LEU A 52 2.65 2.13 2.89
N LYS A 53 1.85 3.04 3.46
CA LYS A 53 2.19 3.72 4.71
C LYS A 53 2.36 2.72 5.85
N LEU A 54 1.37 1.85 6.07
CA LEU A 54 1.35 0.86 7.15
C LEU A 54 2.61 -0.02 7.12
N ILE A 55 3.04 -0.46 5.94
CA ILE A 55 4.24 -1.30 5.75
C ILE A 55 5.50 -0.65 6.33
N VAL A 56 5.65 0.67 6.20
CA VAL A 56 6.81 1.41 6.72
C VAL A 56 6.75 1.57 8.24
N VAL A 57 5.56 1.54 8.83
CA VAL A 57 5.34 1.81 10.26
C VAL A 57 4.78 0.61 11.03
N LYS A 58 4.85 -0.58 10.43
CA LYS A 58 4.18 -1.82 10.86
C LYS A 58 4.58 -2.28 12.26
N ASP A 59 5.81 -1.99 12.67
CA ASP A 59 6.35 -2.39 13.98
C ASP A 59 5.58 -1.76 15.15
N ARG A 60 4.84 -0.67 14.92
CA ARG A 60 3.97 -0.03 15.92
C ARG A 60 2.65 -0.75 16.17
N PHE A 61 2.26 -1.68 15.30
CA PHE A 61 0.91 -2.25 15.27
C PHE A 61 0.81 -3.72 15.67
N GLY A 62 1.94 -4.42 15.83
CA GLY A 62 1.95 -5.84 16.18
C GLY A 62 1.21 -6.69 15.15
N LEU A 63 1.50 -6.48 13.86
CA LEU A 63 0.86 -7.23 12.77
C LEU A 63 1.20 -8.73 12.86
N ARG A 64 0.37 -9.56 12.23
CA ARG A 64 0.57 -11.01 12.18
C ARG A 64 1.95 -11.35 11.58
N ASN A 65 2.72 -12.17 12.28
CA ASN A 65 4.06 -12.63 11.90
C ASN A 65 4.09 -14.02 11.24
N GLU A 66 2.92 -14.54 10.88
CA GLU A 66 2.72 -15.85 10.26
C GLU A 66 1.84 -15.71 9.02
N ASN A 67 1.97 -16.65 8.09
CA ASN A 67 1.05 -16.74 6.96
C ASN A 67 -0.35 -17.23 7.41
N TYR A 68 -1.33 -17.11 6.52
CA TYR A 68 -2.73 -17.50 6.74
C TYR A 68 -3.08 -18.88 6.14
N ARG A 69 -2.10 -19.76 5.84
CA ARG A 69 -2.38 -21.08 5.22
C ARG A 69 -3.24 -21.99 6.09
N ASN A 70 -3.04 -21.92 7.40
CA ASN A 70 -3.79 -22.71 8.39
C ASN A 70 -4.93 -21.91 9.02
N TYR A 71 -5.31 -20.78 8.44
CA TYR A 71 -6.35 -19.92 8.98
C TYR A 71 -7.72 -20.53 8.67
N GLY A 72 -8.47 -20.90 9.71
CA GLY A 72 -9.72 -21.67 9.61
C GLY A 72 -10.92 -20.95 8.95
N GLY A 73 -10.71 -19.74 8.44
CA GLY A 73 -11.70 -18.96 7.69
C GLY A 73 -11.34 -17.47 7.62
N PHE A 74 -11.58 -16.83 6.48
CA PHE A 74 -11.33 -15.39 6.28
C PHE A 74 -12.62 -14.60 6.49
N SER A 75 -12.58 -13.56 7.35
CA SER A 75 -13.65 -12.56 7.36
C SER A 75 -13.68 -11.78 6.05
N LYS A 76 -14.80 -11.11 5.75
CA LYS A 76 -14.92 -10.29 4.55
C LYS A 76 -13.91 -9.15 4.53
N GLU A 77 -13.67 -8.60 5.71
CA GLU A 77 -12.75 -7.51 5.97
C GLU A 77 -11.33 -7.98 5.69
N LEU A 78 -10.92 -9.12 6.25
CA LEU A 78 -9.59 -9.69 6.07
C LEU A 78 -9.31 -10.04 4.60
N TYR A 79 -10.19 -10.78 3.94
CA TYR A 79 -9.92 -11.15 2.54
C TYR A 79 -9.85 -9.89 1.64
N SER A 80 -10.62 -8.83 1.95
CA SER A 80 -10.58 -7.59 1.18
C SER A 80 -9.23 -6.86 1.29
N VAL A 81 -8.57 -6.89 2.45
CA VAL A 81 -7.25 -6.28 2.65
C VAL A 81 -6.17 -7.16 2.02
N LEU A 82 -6.28 -8.49 2.17
CA LEU A 82 -5.34 -9.44 1.56
C LEU A 82 -5.33 -9.34 0.03
N TYR A 83 -6.47 -9.09 -0.63
CA TYR A 83 -6.49 -8.84 -2.07
C TYR A 83 -5.74 -7.57 -2.46
N GLU A 84 -5.81 -6.50 -1.66
CA GLU A 84 -5.04 -5.29 -1.95
C GLU A 84 -3.55 -5.49 -1.72
N CYS A 85 -3.15 -6.20 -0.66
CA CYS A 85 -1.76 -6.61 -0.46
C CYS A 85 -1.27 -7.46 -1.63
N LYS A 86 -2.10 -8.40 -2.11
CA LYS A 86 -1.75 -9.23 -3.27
C LYS A 86 -1.64 -8.42 -4.56
N ASP A 87 -2.55 -7.49 -4.83
CA ASP A 87 -2.44 -6.59 -5.99
C ASP A 87 -1.14 -5.78 -5.95
N LEU A 88 -0.80 -5.21 -4.80
CA LEU A 88 0.46 -4.49 -4.61
C LEU A 88 1.69 -5.37 -4.79
N HIS A 89 1.62 -6.63 -4.35
CA HIS A 89 2.69 -7.62 -4.51
C HIS A 89 2.83 -8.06 -5.97
N ASP A 90 1.74 -8.40 -6.64
CA ASP A 90 1.73 -8.84 -8.04
C ASP A 90 2.22 -7.73 -9.00
N ARG A 91 2.05 -6.47 -8.60
CA ARG A 91 2.61 -5.29 -9.28
C ARG A 91 4.05 -4.96 -8.87
N GLU A 92 4.65 -5.78 -8.01
CA GLU A 92 6.01 -5.64 -7.49
C GLU A 92 6.27 -4.36 -6.70
N TYR A 93 5.26 -3.74 -6.07
CA TYR A 93 5.45 -2.56 -5.21
C TYR A 93 5.77 -2.94 -3.76
N ILE A 94 5.41 -4.15 -3.37
CA ILE A 94 5.72 -4.73 -2.07
C ILE A 94 6.20 -6.17 -2.24
N ASN A 95 6.90 -6.69 -1.23
CA ASN A 95 7.21 -8.12 -1.10
C ASN A 95 6.81 -8.63 0.30
N PHE A 96 6.75 -9.95 0.47
CA PHE A 96 6.43 -10.62 1.73
C PHE A 96 7.64 -11.29 2.40
N ASP A 97 8.84 -11.16 1.82
CA ASP A 97 10.07 -11.83 2.27
C ASP A 97 9.92 -13.37 2.41
N THR A 98 9.17 -14.02 1.49
CA THR A 98 8.98 -15.48 1.48
C THR A 98 9.33 -16.10 0.13
N GLU A 99 10.07 -17.21 0.15
CA GLU A 99 10.56 -17.90 -1.05
C GLU A 99 9.49 -18.72 -1.83
N VAL A 100 8.29 -18.96 -1.30
CA VAL A 100 7.36 -19.93 -1.93
C VAL A 100 5.88 -19.51 -1.88
N GLY A 101 5.32 -19.23 -3.06
CA GLY A 101 3.90 -19.35 -3.41
C GLY A 101 3.14 -18.04 -3.66
N SER A 102 2.34 -17.97 -4.74
CA SER A 102 1.49 -16.83 -5.12
C SER A 102 0.03 -17.02 -4.67
N GLY A 103 -0.26 -16.82 -3.38
CA GLY A 103 -1.60 -16.98 -2.83
C GLY A 103 -1.89 -16.01 -1.70
N LEU A 104 -3.15 -15.60 -1.53
CA LEU A 104 -3.60 -14.70 -0.47
C LEU A 104 -3.20 -15.19 0.93
N THR A 105 -3.20 -16.51 1.11
CA THR A 105 -2.86 -17.18 2.36
C THR A 105 -1.37 -17.12 2.68
N ASN A 106 -0.51 -16.72 1.74
CA ASN A 106 0.93 -16.65 1.92
C ASN A 106 1.40 -15.29 2.46
N THR A 107 0.51 -14.29 2.48
CA THR A 107 0.80 -12.96 3.03
C THR A 107 1.23 -13.09 4.50
N MET A 108 2.39 -12.52 4.82
CA MET A 108 2.92 -12.35 6.17
C MET A 108 2.98 -10.85 6.49
N PRO A 109 1.95 -10.27 7.13
CA PRO A 109 1.83 -8.83 7.29
C PRO A 109 3.03 -8.15 7.95
N ALA A 110 3.60 -8.76 8.99
CA ALA A 110 4.78 -8.24 9.68
C ALA A 110 6.05 -8.25 8.82
N ASN A 111 6.10 -9.05 7.75
CA ASN A 111 7.27 -9.19 6.87
C ASN A 111 7.10 -8.42 5.55
N MET A 112 6.02 -7.65 5.41
CA MET A 112 5.84 -6.81 4.22
C MET A 112 6.93 -5.74 4.14
N ASN A 113 7.50 -5.55 2.95
CA ASN A 113 8.43 -4.45 2.68
C ASN A 113 8.08 -3.75 1.37
N LEU A 114 8.34 -2.44 1.31
CA LEU A 114 8.27 -1.68 0.06
C LEU A 114 9.45 -2.06 -0.84
N GLN A 115 9.22 -2.08 -2.16
CA GLN A 115 10.28 -2.28 -3.14
C GLN A 115 9.97 -1.51 -4.44
N GLY A 116 10.99 -1.30 -5.27
CA GLY A 116 10.84 -0.64 -6.57
C GLY A 116 10.00 0.63 -6.50
N LEU A 117 8.98 0.73 -7.36
CA LEU A 117 8.05 1.86 -7.41
C LEU A 117 7.26 2.07 -6.11
N GLY A 118 7.11 1.05 -5.24
CA GLY A 118 6.50 1.23 -3.93
C GLY A 118 7.28 2.21 -3.03
N ASN A 119 8.61 2.17 -3.09
CA ASN A 119 9.46 3.14 -2.39
C ASN A 119 9.32 4.54 -2.98
N ASP A 120 9.32 4.64 -4.31
CA ASP A 120 9.16 5.91 -5.01
C ASP A 120 7.81 6.56 -4.70
N LEU A 121 6.73 5.79 -4.73
CA LEU A 121 5.38 6.26 -4.37
C LEU A 121 5.34 6.74 -2.92
N TYR A 122 5.88 5.95 -1.97
CA TYR A 122 5.93 6.36 -0.57
C TYR A 122 6.63 7.72 -0.39
N TYR A 123 7.77 7.89 -1.06
CA TYR A 123 8.59 9.08 -0.98
C TYR A 123 7.96 10.30 -1.67
N PHE A 124 7.59 10.18 -2.95
CA PHE A 124 7.11 11.30 -3.76
C PHE A 124 5.68 11.71 -3.40
N MET A 125 4.82 10.75 -3.06
CA MET A 125 3.46 11.06 -2.60
C MET A 125 3.42 11.54 -1.14
N LYS A 126 4.56 11.57 -0.43
CA LYS A 126 4.67 11.94 0.98
C LYS A 126 3.71 11.14 1.87
N LEU A 127 3.64 9.82 1.65
CA LEU A 127 2.70 8.95 2.36
C LEU A 127 2.94 8.93 3.88
N THR A 128 4.10 9.39 4.35
CA THR A 128 4.33 9.65 5.78
C THR A 128 3.28 10.55 6.43
N PHE A 129 2.62 11.43 5.67
CA PHE A 129 1.57 12.33 6.18
C PHE A 129 0.16 11.71 6.22
N ILE A 130 -0.02 10.47 5.76
CA ILE A 130 -1.28 9.74 6.01
C ILE A 130 -1.46 9.58 7.53
N PRO A 131 -2.62 10.00 8.07
CA PRO A 131 -2.86 9.96 9.50
C PRO A 131 -3.04 8.52 9.99
N ASP A 132 -2.62 8.25 11.23
CA ASP A 132 -2.65 6.89 11.77
C ASP A 132 -4.10 6.35 11.86
N GLU A 133 -5.10 7.22 12.01
CA GLU A 133 -6.53 6.86 11.99
C GLU A 133 -6.98 6.14 10.71
N ASP A 134 -6.31 6.40 9.58
CA ASP A 134 -6.63 5.77 8.30
C ASP A 134 -5.97 4.39 8.12
N ILE A 135 -4.89 4.12 8.86
CA ILE A 135 -4.18 2.83 8.80
C ILE A 135 -4.55 1.89 9.95
N ILE A 136 -5.03 2.40 11.09
CA ILE A 136 -5.45 1.60 12.25
C ILE A 136 -6.47 0.53 11.85
N PRO A 137 -7.57 0.83 11.11
CA PRO A 137 -8.55 -0.19 10.73
C PRO A 137 -7.96 -1.31 9.87
N ILE A 138 -6.97 -0.98 9.04
CA ILE A 138 -6.26 -1.95 8.19
C ILE A 138 -5.36 -2.83 9.07
N ALA A 139 -4.64 -2.21 10.00
CA ALA A 139 -3.76 -2.90 10.93
C ALA A 139 -4.51 -3.88 11.84
N GLU A 140 -5.67 -3.48 12.39
CA GLU A 140 -6.51 -4.37 13.23
C GLU A 140 -6.96 -5.63 12.48
N VAL A 141 -7.24 -5.49 11.18
CA VAL A 141 -7.63 -6.62 10.33
C VAL A 141 -6.44 -7.54 10.04
N LEU A 142 -5.22 -7.03 10.03
CA LEU A 142 -3.98 -7.76 9.70
C LEU A 142 -3.24 -8.34 10.92
N LYS A 143 -3.84 -8.31 12.11
CA LYS A 143 -3.33 -8.98 13.32
C LYS A 143 -3.57 -10.49 13.28
#